data_AF-A0A521MJA7-F1
#
_entry.id   AF-A0A521MJA7-F1
#
_cell.length_a   1.000
_cell.length_b   1.000
_cell.length_c   1.000
_cell.angle_alpha   90.00
_cell.angle_beta   90.00
_cell.angle_gamma   90.00
#
_symmetry.space_group_name_H-M   'P 1'
#
loop_
_entity.id
_entity.type
_entity.pdbx_description
1 polymer ?
#
loop_
_entity_poly.entity_id
_entity_poly.type
_entity_poly.pdbx_seq_one_letter_code
_entity_poly.pdbx_strand_id
1 'polypeptide(L)'
;MPPALPLVLDAAVLPLGELRAACLDGDLRMLGGFAFCSIDVPESPMARAEALAAAIPAGHVVERMSAAWVHGAHPAFPRPVQLCIRSTHRVRIRPSAAREVRQVVMADHELKRLGSLQVTGWFRTAVDIVRSEEQFPRSVADCVSTLLLAAGATPRDCAREFDRVPHLPHKRRAQQRLATLRGFGAVSRP
;
A
#
# COMPACT_ATOMS: atom_id res chain seq x y z
N MET A 1 30.62 -18.01 8.06
CA MET A 1 29.84 -16.76 8.17
C MET A 1 28.68 -17.04 9.10
N PRO A 2 28.43 -16.21 10.13
CA PRO A 2 27.17 -16.29 10.87
C PRO A 2 26.00 -16.08 9.91
N PRO A 3 24.86 -16.76 10.12
CA PRO A 3 23.68 -16.56 9.28
C PRO A 3 23.25 -15.09 9.35
N ALA A 4 22.96 -14.49 8.19
CA ALA A 4 22.39 -13.15 8.15
C ALA A 4 21.00 -13.18 8.80
N LEU A 5 20.73 -12.21 9.69
CA LEU A 5 19.41 -12.07 10.28
C LEU A 5 18.36 -11.79 9.20
N PRO A 6 17.14 -12.34 9.33
CA PRO A 6 16.04 -11.98 8.45
C PRO A 6 15.80 -10.46 8.44
N LEU A 7 15.34 -9.94 7.29
CA LEU A 7 15.03 -8.52 7.14
C LEU A 7 13.96 -8.04 8.14
N VAL A 8 13.00 -8.93 8.43
CA VAL A 8 11.92 -8.70 9.38
C VAL A 8 11.95 -9.82 10.42
N LEU A 9 11.85 -9.42 11.67
CA LEU A 9 11.82 -10.29 12.82
C LEU A 9 10.40 -10.38 13.36
N ASP A 10 10.04 -11.57 13.84
CA ASP A 10 8.78 -11.86 14.49
C ASP A 10 8.99 -12.86 15.64
N ALA A 11 7.89 -13.28 16.25
CA ALA A 11 7.90 -14.19 17.39
C ALA A 11 8.48 -15.59 17.08
N ALA A 12 8.70 -15.95 15.81
CA ALA A 12 9.37 -17.18 15.43
C ALA A 12 10.90 -17.07 15.50
N VAL A 13 11.45 -15.85 15.45
CA VAL A 13 12.90 -15.61 15.59
C VAL A 13 13.28 -15.37 17.04
N LEU A 14 12.48 -14.59 17.78
CA LEU A 14 12.74 -14.20 19.16
C LEU A 14 11.42 -14.00 19.92
N PRO A 15 11.32 -14.34 21.22
CA PRO A 15 10.10 -14.10 21.99
C PRO A 15 9.64 -12.63 21.92
N LEU A 16 8.31 -12.41 21.91
CA LEU A 16 7.75 -11.05 21.78
C LEU A 16 8.25 -10.09 22.86
N GLY A 17 8.46 -10.57 24.09
CA GLY A 17 9.01 -9.76 25.18
C GLY A 17 10.42 -9.23 24.86
N GLU A 18 11.28 -10.08 24.30
CA GLU A 18 12.64 -9.70 23.92
C GLU A 18 12.66 -8.78 22.69
N LEU A 19 11.79 -9.02 21.71
CA LEU A 19 11.61 -8.08 20.58
C LEU A 19 11.16 -6.69 21.05
N ARG A 20 10.29 -6.64 22.06
CA ARG A 20 9.84 -5.38 22.66
C ARG A 20 10.92 -4.71 23.49
N ALA A 21 11.69 -5.48 24.25
CA ALA A 21 12.86 -4.97 24.98
C ALA A 21 13.88 -4.37 24.01
N ALA A 22 14.25 -5.09 22.95
CA ALA A 22 15.16 -4.59 21.91
C ALA A 22 14.62 -3.34 21.19
N CYS A 23 13.30 -3.15 21.11
CA CYS A 23 12.73 -1.87 20.66
C CYS A 23 12.92 -0.73 21.66
N LEU A 24 12.82 -1.01 22.96
CA LEU A 24 13.04 -0.01 24.02
C LEU A 24 14.52 0.36 24.13
N ASP A 25 15.41 -0.60 23.92
CA ASP A 25 16.87 -0.42 23.92
C ASP A 25 17.35 0.32 22.65
N GLY A 26 16.50 0.43 21.63
CA GLY A 26 16.79 1.16 20.40
C GLY A 26 17.44 0.32 19.30
N ASP A 27 17.55 -1.00 19.47
CA ASP A 27 18.14 -1.90 18.48
C ASP A 27 17.15 -2.22 17.34
N LEU A 28 15.85 -2.27 17.67
CA LEU A 28 14.79 -2.58 16.72
C LEU A 28 13.75 -1.45 16.64
N ARG A 29 13.08 -1.36 15.49
CA ARG A 29 11.85 -0.58 15.31
C ARG A 29 10.68 -1.49 14.93
N MET A 30 9.47 -1.05 15.26
CA MET A 30 8.25 -1.73 14.83
C MET A 30 7.82 -1.30 13.43
N LEU A 31 7.40 -2.28 12.63
CA LEU A 31 6.73 -2.10 11.35
C LEU A 31 5.25 -2.46 11.51
N GLY A 32 4.37 -1.48 11.30
CA GLY A 32 2.91 -1.67 11.33
C GLY A 32 2.33 -2.09 12.70
N GLY A 33 3.15 -2.11 13.74
CA GLY A 33 2.79 -2.51 15.10
C GLY A 33 2.76 -4.03 15.35
N PHE A 34 3.18 -4.85 14.39
CA PHE A 34 3.14 -6.32 14.49
C PHE A 34 4.43 -7.02 14.05
N ALA A 35 5.33 -6.33 13.38
CA ALA A 35 6.60 -6.85 12.91
C ALA A 35 7.76 -5.96 13.37
N PHE A 36 8.98 -6.47 13.34
CA PHE A 36 10.16 -5.78 13.87
C PHE A 36 11.28 -5.76 12.83
N CYS A 37 12.12 -4.73 12.85
CA CYS A 37 13.25 -4.60 11.93
C CYS A 37 14.38 -3.86 12.64
N SER A 38 15.64 -4.21 12.35
CA SER A 38 16.80 -3.49 12.89
C SER A 38 16.78 -2.02 12.48
N ILE A 39 17.17 -1.13 13.39
CA ILE A 39 17.26 0.30 13.12
C ILE A 39 18.25 0.64 12.00
N ASP A 40 19.28 -0.18 11.79
CA ASP A 40 20.32 0.01 10.76
C ASP A 40 19.83 -0.26 9.35
N VAL A 41 18.73 -1.00 9.22
CA VAL A 41 18.09 -1.26 7.93
C VAL A 41 17.30 -0.02 7.52
N PRO A 42 17.50 0.58 6.33
CA PRO A 42 16.67 1.69 5.88
C PRO A 42 15.20 1.30 5.74
N GLU A 43 14.29 2.24 6.01
CA GLU A 43 12.89 2.03 5.66
C GLU A 43 12.74 1.85 4.15
N SER A 44 12.09 0.75 3.76
CA SER A 44 11.92 0.41 2.35
C SER A 44 10.59 -0.30 2.10
N PRO A 45 10.07 -0.23 0.87
CA PRO A 45 8.92 -1.03 0.49
C PRO A 45 9.14 -2.53 0.66
N MET A 46 10.38 -3.01 0.50
CA MET A 46 10.70 -4.42 0.73
C MET A 46 10.49 -4.81 2.19
N ALA A 47 11.02 -4.04 3.16
CA ALA A 47 10.84 -4.34 4.58
C ALA A 47 9.36 -4.33 5.00
N ARG A 48 8.58 -3.36 4.50
CA ARG A 48 7.14 -3.29 4.79
C ARG A 48 6.35 -4.41 4.10
N ALA A 49 6.75 -4.86 2.92
CA ALA A 49 6.15 -6.01 2.25
C ALA A 49 6.45 -7.32 2.99
N GLU A 50 7.71 -7.54 3.39
CA GLU A 50 8.11 -8.73 4.15
C GLU A 50 7.36 -8.81 5.50
N ALA A 51 7.12 -7.68 6.16
CA ALA A 51 6.30 -7.63 7.37
C ALA A 51 4.89 -8.21 7.16
N LEU A 52 4.32 -8.07 5.96
CA LEU A 52 3.00 -8.60 5.63
C LEU A 52 3.02 -10.03 5.11
N ALA A 53 4.17 -10.53 4.63
CA ALA A 53 4.26 -11.73 3.81
C ALA A 53 3.54 -12.95 4.41
N ALA A 54 3.77 -13.22 5.69
CA ALA A 54 3.16 -14.35 6.39
C ALA A 54 1.62 -14.21 6.58
N ALA A 55 1.11 -12.97 6.59
CA ALA A 55 -0.30 -12.68 6.83
C ALA A 55 -1.14 -12.63 5.54
N ILE A 56 -0.54 -12.60 4.35
CA ILE A 56 -1.28 -12.49 3.08
C ILE A 56 -1.36 -13.85 2.39
N PRO A 57 -2.58 -14.35 2.08
CA PRO A 57 -2.70 -15.60 1.35
C PRO A 57 -2.12 -15.51 -0.06
N ALA A 58 -1.57 -16.62 -0.57
CA ALA A 58 -1.07 -16.70 -1.94
C ALA A 58 -2.11 -16.24 -2.97
N GLY A 59 -1.64 -15.62 -4.06
CA GLY A 59 -2.48 -15.11 -5.14
C GLY A 59 -3.24 -13.82 -4.83
N HIS A 60 -3.08 -13.24 -3.64
CA HIS A 60 -3.63 -11.93 -3.31
C HIS A 60 -2.60 -10.83 -3.61
N VAL A 61 -3.12 -9.65 -3.96
CA VAL A 61 -2.35 -8.43 -4.19
C VAL A 61 -2.69 -7.45 -3.07
N VAL A 62 -1.67 -6.87 -2.43
CA VAL A 62 -1.85 -5.76 -1.49
C VAL A 62 -2.19 -4.49 -2.26
N GLU A 63 -3.25 -3.79 -1.86
CA GLU A 63 -3.75 -2.62 -2.59
C GLU A 63 -4.12 -1.45 -1.67
N ARG A 64 -4.54 -0.33 -2.28
CA ARG A 64 -5.08 0.87 -1.61
C ARG A 64 -4.21 1.34 -0.45
N MET A 65 -4.78 1.65 0.70
CA MET A 65 -4.05 2.19 1.85
C MET A 65 -2.99 1.20 2.37
N SER A 66 -3.21 -0.10 2.23
CA SER A 66 -2.20 -1.11 2.60
C SER A 66 -1.00 -1.05 1.67
N ALA A 67 -1.23 -0.93 0.36
CA ALA A 67 -0.15 -0.73 -0.61
C ALA A 67 0.53 0.63 -0.42
N ALA A 68 -0.22 1.68 -0.09
CA ALA A 68 0.35 2.98 0.21
C ALA A 68 1.27 2.96 1.43
N TRP A 69 0.89 2.22 2.47
CA TRP A 69 1.76 1.96 3.61
C TRP A 69 3.00 1.18 3.15
N VAL A 70 2.86 0.12 2.36
CA VAL A 70 4.03 -0.60 1.82
C VAL A 70 4.96 0.34 1.06
N HIS A 71 4.44 1.22 0.21
CA HIS A 71 5.24 2.18 -0.56
C HIS A 71 5.85 3.32 0.25
N GLY A 72 5.57 3.43 1.55
CA GLY A 72 6.06 4.53 2.38
C GLY A 72 5.23 5.81 2.27
N ALA A 73 4.14 5.82 1.50
CA ALA A 73 3.32 7.01 1.26
C ALA A 73 2.32 7.30 2.40
N HIS A 74 2.06 6.33 3.26
CA HIS A 74 1.25 6.51 4.46
C HIS A 74 2.01 5.98 5.69
N PRO A 75 2.09 6.75 6.80
CA PRO A 75 2.88 6.35 7.96
C PRO A 75 2.19 5.25 8.79
N ALA A 76 0.88 5.33 8.96
CA ALA A 76 0.12 4.36 9.76
C ALA A 76 -0.33 3.17 8.91
N PHE A 77 -0.20 1.97 9.47
CA PHE A 77 -0.72 0.75 8.86
C PHE A 77 -2.25 0.69 8.98
N PRO A 78 -2.99 0.53 7.86
CA PRO A 78 -4.44 0.42 7.92
C PRO A 78 -4.89 -0.97 8.41
N ARG A 79 -6.01 -1.01 9.13
CA ARG A 79 -6.73 -2.24 9.48
C ARG A 79 -8.20 -2.07 9.10
N PRO A 80 -8.84 -3.05 8.44
CA PRO A 80 -8.27 -4.32 7.95
C PRO A 80 -7.25 -4.15 6.82
N VAL A 81 -6.46 -5.19 6.55
CA VAL A 81 -5.54 -5.21 5.40
C VAL A 81 -6.36 -5.22 4.11
N GLN A 82 -6.06 -4.30 3.21
CA GLN A 82 -6.77 -4.15 1.94
C GLN A 82 -6.07 -4.94 0.84
N LEU A 83 -6.78 -5.92 0.30
CA LEU A 83 -6.29 -6.86 -0.69
C LEU A 83 -7.23 -6.91 -1.91
N CYS A 84 -6.68 -7.27 -3.06
CA CYS A 84 -7.48 -7.68 -4.19
C CYS A 84 -7.04 -8.99 -4.81
N ILE A 85 -7.97 -9.62 -5.51
CA ILE A 85 -7.72 -10.75 -6.40
C ILE A 85 -8.01 -10.28 -7.83
N ARG A 86 -7.18 -10.71 -8.78
CA ARG A 86 -7.39 -10.40 -10.19
C ARG A 86 -8.66 -11.09 -10.69
N SER A 87 -9.54 -10.34 -11.36
CA SER A 87 -10.86 -10.80 -11.82
C SER A 87 -10.84 -12.03 -12.75
N THR A 88 -9.69 -12.45 -13.27
CA THR A 88 -9.52 -13.71 -14.01
C THR A 88 -9.62 -14.95 -13.12
N HIS A 89 -9.57 -14.80 -11.80
CA HIS A 89 -9.64 -15.91 -10.85
C HIS A 89 -11.05 -16.00 -10.24
N ARG A 90 -11.76 -17.11 -10.44
CA ARG A 90 -13.01 -17.41 -9.73
C ARG A 90 -12.68 -17.85 -8.29
N VAL A 91 -12.50 -16.91 -7.38
CA VAL A 91 -12.21 -17.19 -5.97
C VAL A 91 -13.39 -16.79 -5.09
N ARG A 92 -13.80 -17.71 -4.21
CA ARG A 92 -14.76 -17.40 -3.14
C ARG A 92 -14.06 -16.56 -2.07
N ILE A 93 -14.38 -15.28 -2.02
CA ILE A 93 -13.92 -14.38 -0.96
C ILE A 93 -14.67 -14.75 0.33
N ARG A 94 -13.91 -15.09 1.38
CA ARG A 94 -14.47 -15.32 2.72
C ARG A 94 -14.35 -14.02 3.53
N PRO A 95 -15.42 -13.55 4.19
CA PRO A 95 -15.34 -12.41 5.09
C PRO A 95 -14.27 -12.61 6.17
N SER A 96 -13.53 -11.55 6.48
CA SER A 96 -12.51 -11.55 7.54
C SER A 96 -12.46 -10.18 8.20
N ALA A 97 -12.44 -10.13 9.53
CA ALA A 97 -12.23 -8.87 10.25
C ALA A 97 -10.80 -8.32 10.08
N ALA A 98 -9.84 -9.18 9.70
CA ALA A 98 -8.44 -8.79 9.51
C ALA A 98 -8.15 -8.34 8.08
N ARG A 99 -9.00 -8.69 7.10
CA ARG A 99 -8.72 -8.50 5.67
C ARG A 99 -9.98 -8.08 4.92
N GLU A 100 -9.86 -7.02 4.15
CA GLU A 100 -10.85 -6.61 3.17
C GLU A 100 -10.37 -7.06 1.79
N VAL A 101 -11.14 -7.91 1.10
CA VAL A 101 -10.77 -8.46 -0.21
C VAL A 101 -11.81 -8.09 -1.25
N ARG A 102 -11.37 -7.57 -2.39
CA ARG A 102 -12.23 -7.33 -3.56
C ARG A 102 -11.66 -7.94 -4.85
N GLN A 103 -12.52 -8.11 -5.86
CA GLN A 103 -12.07 -8.49 -7.20
C GLN A 103 -11.86 -7.26 -8.05
N VAL A 104 -10.75 -7.23 -8.79
CA VAL A 104 -10.34 -6.08 -9.58
C VAL A 104 -9.76 -6.53 -10.91
N VAL A 105 -10.09 -5.82 -11.98
CA VAL A 105 -9.43 -5.97 -13.28
C VAL A 105 -8.13 -5.17 -13.24
N MET A 106 -7.02 -5.85 -13.56
CA MET A 106 -5.67 -5.28 -13.46
C MET A 106 -4.70 -5.97 -14.41
N ALA A 107 -3.90 -5.17 -15.09
CA ALA A 107 -2.82 -5.60 -15.96
C ALA A 107 -1.52 -5.85 -15.16
N ASP A 108 -0.62 -6.66 -15.71
CA ASP A 108 0.60 -7.08 -14.99
C ASP A 108 1.53 -5.89 -14.69
N HIS A 109 1.59 -4.89 -15.57
CA HIS A 109 2.42 -3.70 -15.37
C HIS A 109 1.94 -2.80 -14.22
N GLU A 110 0.71 -2.99 -13.74
CA GLU A 110 0.16 -2.27 -12.60
C GLU A 110 0.56 -2.91 -11.26
N LEU A 111 1.31 -4.00 -11.30
CA LEU A 111 1.76 -4.76 -10.14
C LEU A 111 3.27 -4.63 -9.95
N LYS A 112 3.68 -4.57 -8.69
CA LYS A 112 5.07 -4.67 -8.27
C LYS A 112 5.24 -5.91 -7.39
N ARG A 113 6.25 -6.72 -7.69
CA ARG A 113 6.66 -7.84 -6.82
C ARG A 113 7.65 -7.34 -5.79
N LEU A 114 7.38 -7.60 -4.53
CA LEU A 114 8.25 -7.30 -3.39
C LEU A 114 8.35 -8.58 -2.55
N GLY A 115 9.48 -9.28 -2.68
CA GLY A 115 9.64 -10.61 -2.11
C GLY A 115 8.59 -11.58 -2.66
N SER A 116 7.88 -12.25 -1.75
CA SER A 116 6.79 -13.17 -2.08
C SER A 116 5.46 -12.47 -2.42
N LEU A 117 5.33 -11.17 -2.09
CA LEU A 117 4.08 -10.44 -2.26
C LEU A 117 3.98 -9.74 -3.62
N GLN A 118 2.73 -9.63 -4.07
CA GLN A 118 2.34 -8.68 -5.10
C GLN A 118 1.67 -7.47 -4.46
N VAL A 119 2.02 -6.28 -4.92
CA VAL A 119 1.50 -5.00 -4.43
C VAL A 119 1.13 -4.16 -5.65
N THR A 120 0.03 -3.40 -5.60
CA THR A 120 -0.27 -2.44 -6.68
C THR A 120 0.87 -1.44 -6.82
N GLY A 121 1.26 -1.08 -8.04
CA GLY A 121 2.25 -0.03 -8.29
C GLY A 121 1.80 1.33 -7.76
N TRP A 122 2.72 2.29 -7.60
CA TRP A 122 2.42 3.60 -7.00
C TRP A 122 1.25 4.34 -7.68
N PHE A 123 1.29 4.46 -9.01
CA PHE A 123 0.23 5.12 -9.77
C PHE A 123 -1.12 4.41 -9.59
N ARG A 124 -1.13 3.08 -9.75
CA ARG A 124 -2.35 2.28 -9.56
C ARG A 124 -2.92 2.43 -8.15
N THR A 125 -2.05 2.42 -7.15
CA THR A 125 -2.41 2.61 -5.74
C THR A 125 -3.09 3.97 -5.54
N ALA A 126 -2.52 5.05 -6.09
CA ALA A 126 -3.12 6.38 -6.05
C ALA A 126 -4.51 6.43 -6.71
N VAL A 127 -4.63 5.86 -7.91
CA VAL A 127 -5.91 5.78 -8.65
C VAL A 127 -6.97 5.04 -7.83
N ASP A 128 -6.62 3.89 -7.24
CA ASP A 128 -7.55 3.11 -6.45
C ASP A 128 -7.97 3.83 -5.15
N ILE A 129 -7.05 4.51 -4.45
CA ILE A 129 -7.36 5.27 -3.23
C ILE A 129 -8.33 6.42 -3.53
N VAL A 130 -8.03 7.22 -4.55
CA VAL A 130 -8.88 8.36 -4.95
C VAL A 130 -10.32 7.89 -5.25
N ARG A 131 -10.45 6.74 -5.91
CA ARG A 131 -11.75 6.20 -6.33
C ARG A 131 -12.52 5.52 -5.20
N SER A 132 -11.85 4.67 -4.43
CA SER A 132 -12.50 3.65 -3.60
C SER A 132 -12.51 3.94 -2.11
N GLU A 133 -11.64 4.81 -1.57
CA GLU A 133 -11.69 5.11 -0.14
C GLU A 133 -12.98 5.87 0.22
N GLU A 134 -13.59 5.49 1.34
CA GLU A 134 -14.80 6.12 1.85
C GLU A 134 -14.52 7.54 2.32
N GLN A 135 -13.51 7.67 3.19
CA GLN A 135 -13.04 8.93 3.73
C GLN A 135 -11.82 9.42 2.95
N PHE A 136 -11.72 10.73 2.76
CA PHE A 136 -10.59 11.35 2.06
C PHE A 136 -10.08 12.59 2.82
N PRO A 137 -9.62 12.40 4.07
CA PRO A 137 -9.02 13.49 4.84
C PRO A 137 -7.70 13.93 4.21
N ARG A 138 -7.16 15.04 4.72
CA ARG A 138 -5.90 15.61 4.22
C ARG A 138 -4.74 14.61 4.22
N SER A 139 -4.63 13.75 5.23
CA SER A 139 -3.58 12.72 5.29
C SER A 139 -3.65 11.72 4.13
N VAL A 140 -4.86 11.35 3.68
CA VAL A 140 -5.06 10.49 2.50
C VAL A 140 -4.74 11.25 1.22
N ALA A 141 -5.08 12.54 1.14
CA ALA A 141 -4.71 13.39 0.00
C ALA A 141 -3.19 13.57 -0.13
N ASP A 142 -2.48 13.78 0.98
CA ASP A 142 -1.01 13.88 1.01
C ASP A 142 -0.35 12.54 0.64
N CYS A 143 -0.91 11.42 1.08
CA CYS A 143 -0.53 10.07 0.67
C CYS A 143 -0.67 9.86 -0.85
N VAL A 144 -1.82 10.20 -1.43
CA VAL A 144 -2.03 10.14 -2.90
C VAL A 144 -1.03 11.03 -3.63
N SER A 145 -0.78 12.24 -3.12
CA SER A 145 0.19 13.15 -3.72
C SER A 145 1.60 12.55 -3.73
N THR A 146 2.01 11.92 -2.62
CA THR A 146 3.29 11.22 -2.50
C THR A 146 3.40 10.06 -3.49
N LEU A 147 2.35 9.24 -3.62
CA LEU A 147 2.30 8.13 -4.59
C LEU A 147 2.43 8.62 -6.04
N LEU A 148 1.73 9.71 -6.38
CA LEU A 148 1.78 10.28 -7.73
C LEU A 148 3.16 10.85 -8.05
N LEU A 149 3.76 11.61 -7.13
CA LEU A 149 5.12 12.13 -7.29
C LEU A 149 6.13 10.99 -7.45
N ALA A 150 6.05 9.94 -6.63
CA ALA A 150 6.91 8.77 -6.73
C ALA A 150 6.72 8.00 -8.05
N ALA A 151 5.53 8.07 -8.64
CA ALA A 151 5.24 7.49 -9.95
C ALA A 151 5.66 8.38 -11.14
N GLY A 152 6.14 9.60 -10.89
CA GLY A 152 6.35 10.59 -11.95
C GLY A 152 5.05 11.03 -12.64
N ALA A 153 3.92 10.94 -11.92
CA ALA A 153 2.59 11.22 -12.44
C ALA A 153 1.95 12.42 -11.74
N THR A 154 0.84 12.88 -12.31
CA THR A 154 0.09 14.06 -11.89
C THR A 154 -1.39 13.72 -11.68
N PRO A 155 -2.16 14.57 -10.99
CA PRO A 155 -3.61 14.40 -10.88
C PRO A 155 -4.31 14.34 -12.26
N ARG A 156 -3.75 14.99 -13.29
CA ARG A 156 -4.28 14.93 -14.66
C ARG A 156 -4.19 13.52 -15.24
N ASP A 157 -3.13 12.79 -14.92
CA ASP A 157 -2.95 11.43 -15.42
C ASP A 157 -4.02 10.50 -14.84
N CYS A 158 -4.32 10.64 -13.54
CA CYS A 158 -5.47 9.96 -12.91
C CYS A 158 -6.80 10.33 -13.57
N ALA A 159 -7.03 11.62 -13.85
CA ALA A 159 -8.26 12.06 -14.50
C ALA A 159 -8.43 11.40 -15.88
N ARG A 160 -7.35 11.30 -16.67
CA ARG A 160 -7.37 10.61 -17.97
C ARG A 160 -7.73 9.12 -17.82
N GLU A 161 -7.24 8.43 -16.79
CA GLU A 161 -7.64 7.04 -16.53
C GLU A 161 -9.14 6.93 -16.22
N PHE A 162 -9.70 7.88 -15.46
CA PHE A 162 -11.13 7.90 -15.18
C PHE A 162 -11.98 8.23 -16.40
N ASP A 163 -11.45 9.00 -17.35
CA ASP A 163 -12.14 9.35 -18.60
C ASP A 163 -12.18 8.21 -19.62
N ARG A 164 -11.21 7.29 -19.57
CA ARG A 164 -11.20 6.09 -20.41
C ARG A 164 -12.31 5.09 -20.09
N VAL A 165 -12.92 5.18 -18.91
CA VAL A 165 -13.99 4.27 -18.47
C VAL A 165 -15.34 4.99 -18.54
N PRO A 166 -16.22 4.67 -19.51
CA PRO A 166 -17.45 5.44 -19.79
C PRO A 166 -18.41 5.56 -18.60
N HIS A 167 -18.57 4.48 -17.83
CA HIS A 167 -19.52 4.39 -16.72
C HIS A 167 -18.82 4.07 -15.39
N LEU A 168 -17.74 4.81 -15.09
CA LEU A 168 -17.02 4.61 -13.84
C LEU A 168 -17.84 5.11 -12.63
N PRO A 169 -18.19 4.22 -11.67
CA PRO A 169 -18.88 4.64 -10.45
C PRO A 169 -18.07 5.68 -9.67
N HIS A 170 -18.77 6.64 -9.07
CA HIS A 170 -18.19 7.70 -8.25
C HIS A 170 -17.16 8.61 -8.96
N LYS A 171 -17.15 8.65 -10.31
CA LYS A 171 -16.23 9.47 -11.10
C LYS A 171 -16.18 10.94 -10.68
N ARG A 172 -17.35 11.58 -10.47
CA ARG A 172 -17.41 12.99 -10.01
C ARG A 172 -16.72 13.18 -8.66
N ARG A 173 -16.94 12.28 -7.69
CA ARG A 173 -16.29 12.31 -6.37
C ARG A 173 -14.77 12.14 -6.51
N ALA A 174 -14.32 11.23 -7.38
CA ALA A 174 -12.91 11.02 -7.66
C ALA A 174 -12.26 12.28 -8.27
N GLN A 175 -12.92 12.94 -9.23
CA GLN A 175 -12.44 14.19 -9.83
C GLN A 175 -12.35 15.33 -8.81
N GLN A 176 -13.34 15.48 -7.93
CA GLN A 176 -13.32 16.46 -6.85
C GLN A 176 -12.15 16.23 -5.89
N ARG A 177 -11.85 14.96 -5.54
CA ARG A 177 -10.70 14.60 -4.71
C ARG A 177 -9.36 14.92 -5.37
N LEU A 178 -9.24 14.75 -6.70
CA LEU A 178 -8.02 15.13 -7.41
C LEU A 178 -7.73 16.64 -7.32
N ALA A 179 -8.77 17.47 -7.27
CA ALA A 179 -8.62 18.92 -7.15
C ALA A 179 -8.13 19.38 -5.77
N THR A 180 -8.18 18.53 -4.74
CA THR A 180 -7.68 18.87 -3.39
C THR A 180 -6.20 18.48 -3.18
N LEU A 181 -5.60 17.76 -4.12
CA LEU A 181 -4.21 17.32 -4.05
C LEU A 181 -3.24 18.51 -4.13
N ARG A 182 -2.11 18.40 -3.41
CA ARG A 182 -1.07 19.44 -3.33
C ARG A 182 0.26 18.89 -3.85
N GLY A 183 1.25 19.76 -3.98
CA GLY A 183 2.58 19.38 -4.50
C GLY A 183 2.65 19.29 -6.03
N PHE A 184 1.51 19.49 -6.71
CA PHE A 184 1.44 19.70 -8.15
C PHE A 184 1.14 21.19 -8.34
N GLY A 185 2.14 21.96 -8.77
CA GLY A 185 1.92 23.36 -9.14
C GLY A 185 0.80 23.45 -10.19
N ALA A 186 0.23 24.64 -10.40
CA ALA A 186 -0.66 24.87 -11.53
C ALA A 186 0.15 24.61 -12.80
N VAL A 187 0.10 23.37 -13.31
CA VAL A 187 0.68 23.03 -14.60
C VAL A 187 -0.12 23.85 -15.58
N SER A 188 0.43 24.99 -16.00
CA SER A 188 -0.20 25.89 -16.96
C SER A 188 -0.72 25.05 -18.12
N ARG A 189 -1.99 25.29 -18.48
CA ARG A 189 -2.51 24.80 -19.76
C ARG A 189 -1.61 25.40 -20.87
N PRO A 190 -1.13 24.61 -21.85
CA PRO A 190 -0.69 25.21 -23.10
C PRO A 190 -1.86 25.93 -23.77
#